data_AF-A0A9X2ELR5-F1
#
_entry.id   AF-A0A9X2ELR5-F1
#
_cell.length_a   1.000
_cell.length_b   1.000
_cell.length_c   1.000
_cell.angle_alpha   90.00
_cell.angle_beta   90.00
_cell.angle_gamma   90.00
#
_symmetry.space_group_name_H-M   'P 1'
#
loop_
_entity.id
_entity.type
_entity.pdbx_description
1 polymer ?
#
loop_
_entity_poly.entity_id
_entity_poly.type
_entity_poly.pdbx_seq_one_letter_code
_entity_poly.pdbx_strand_id
1 'polypeptide(L)'
;MVRRLTLLLSALLVVIALPVKADSCTLRVAVAASFRPALQQVVPEFERRYHCSVQLSSGSSGVLYQQVLHRAPFDLFLSADRERPELLEKRGGALADSRHTYALGLLALWHPGSAVNIEQLLQTWPEKIVLADPKVAPFGRAAQQALQSLGLWEKKQTQLARVHNAGQAYLMLDSGNAQLGFVAASQMQAAGRDNFWLLPQRLYTPIEQQLVIPAQSRRPEKARALANYLRSAEVQMQLQQLGYGLLPAQSKGGEL
;
A
#
# COMPACT_ATOMS: atom_id res chain seq x y z
N MET A 1 -73.10 -50.47 -8.03
CA MET A 1 -71.99 -51.40 -8.32
C MET A 1 -70.92 -50.64 -9.12
N VAL A 2 -69.69 -50.65 -8.59
CA VAL A 2 -68.38 -50.50 -9.29
C VAL A 2 -67.95 -49.13 -9.86
N ARG A 3 -67.10 -48.47 -9.05
CA ARG A 3 -65.94 -47.59 -9.37
C ARG A 3 -65.37 -47.71 -10.79
N ARG A 4 -64.98 -46.57 -11.42
CA ARG A 4 -63.63 -46.41 -12.02
C ARG A 4 -63.13 -44.96 -11.96
N LEU A 5 -61.95 -44.86 -11.36
CA LEU A 5 -61.07 -43.72 -11.20
C LEU A 5 -60.34 -43.46 -12.52
N THR A 6 -60.29 -42.23 -13.02
CA THR A 6 -59.32 -41.83 -14.05
C THR A 6 -58.72 -40.47 -13.69
N LEU A 7 -57.52 -40.55 -13.14
CA LEU A 7 -56.59 -39.43 -12.96
C LEU A 7 -56.09 -38.98 -14.33
N LEU A 8 -56.13 -37.68 -14.62
CA LEU A 8 -55.31 -37.08 -15.67
C LEU A 8 -54.44 -35.97 -15.06
N LEU A 9 -53.15 -36.29 -15.07
CA LEU A 9 -51.98 -35.51 -14.67
C LEU A 9 -52.02 -34.06 -15.18
N SER A 10 -52.18 -33.11 -14.27
CA SER A 10 -51.68 -31.75 -14.45
C SER A 10 -50.16 -31.78 -14.25
N ALA A 11 -49.40 -31.76 -15.34
CA ALA A 11 -47.94 -31.65 -15.31
C ALA A 11 -47.55 -30.27 -14.76
N LEU A 12 -47.29 -30.21 -13.45
CA LEU A 12 -46.74 -29.04 -12.79
C LEU A 12 -45.26 -28.92 -13.20
N LEU A 13 -44.98 -27.98 -14.11
CA LEU A 13 -43.62 -27.61 -14.50
C LEU A 13 -42.95 -26.93 -13.30
N VAL A 14 -42.30 -27.72 -12.45
CA VAL A 14 -41.47 -27.20 -11.35
C VAL A 14 -40.21 -26.62 -11.99
N VAL A 15 -40.21 -25.29 -12.19
CA VAL A 15 -38.99 -24.54 -12.51
C VAL A 15 -38.11 -24.60 -11.27
N ILE A 16 -37.15 -25.52 -11.27
CA ILE A 16 -36.09 -25.58 -10.27
C ILE A 16 -35.19 -24.37 -10.55
N ALA A 17 -35.45 -23.26 -9.85
CA ALA A 17 -34.56 -22.12 -9.82
C ALA A 17 -33.25 -22.56 -9.14
N LEU A 18 -32.26 -22.96 -9.94
CA LEU A 18 -30.90 -23.14 -9.46
C LEU A 18 -30.44 -21.82 -8.84
N PRO A 19 -29.97 -21.79 -7.59
CA PRO A 19 -29.43 -20.57 -7.01
C PRO A 19 -28.22 -20.16 -7.85
N VAL A 20 -28.37 -19.05 -8.58
CA VAL A 20 -27.22 -18.36 -9.17
C VAL A 20 -26.33 -18.00 -7.99
N LYS A 21 -25.21 -18.71 -7.82
CA LYS A 21 -24.14 -18.27 -6.94
C LYS A 21 -23.69 -16.92 -7.49
N ALA A 22 -24.14 -15.84 -6.88
CA ALA A 22 -23.53 -14.54 -7.09
C ALA A 22 -22.03 -14.72 -6.81
N ASP A 23 -21.19 -14.62 -7.83
CA ASP A 23 -19.73 -14.66 -7.68
C ASP A 23 -19.37 -13.45 -6.82
N SER A 24 -19.17 -13.69 -5.52
CA SER A 24 -18.80 -12.64 -4.59
C SER A 24 -17.39 -12.17 -4.98
N CYS A 25 -17.35 -11.03 -5.67
CA CYS A 25 -16.11 -10.46 -6.14
C CYS A 25 -15.20 -10.16 -4.94
N THR A 26 -14.00 -10.73 -4.95
CA THR A 26 -12.98 -10.48 -3.94
C THR A 26 -11.63 -10.26 -4.64
N LEU A 27 -11.05 -9.08 -4.48
CA LEU A 27 -9.70 -8.74 -4.93
C LEU A 27 -8.70 -9.02 -3.82
N ARG A 28 -7.61 -9.75 -4.14
CA ARG A 28 -6.50 -9.95 -3.22
C ARG A 28 -5.40 -8.93 -3.52
N VAL A 29 -5.17 -8.01 -2.60
CA VAL A 29 -4.25 -6.88 -2.80
C VAL A 29 -3.03 -7.05 -1.92
N ALA A 30 -1.86 -7.20 -2.55
CA ALA A 30 -0.58 -7.09 -1.88
C ALA A 30 -0.23 -5.61 -1.74
N VAL A 31 -0.09 -5.11 -0.52
CA VAL A 31 0.11 -3.69 -0.24
C VAL A 31 1.30 -3.46 0.68
N ALA A 32 2.17 -2.50 0.33
CA ALA A 32 3.24 -2.07 1.21
C ALA A 32 2.68 -1.61 2.57
N ALA A 33 3.33 -2.02 3.66
CA ALA A 33 2.84 -1.76 5.02
C ALA A 33 2.61 -0.26 5.33
N SER A 34 3.38 0.64 4.70
CA SER A 34 3.21 2.09 4.80
C SER A 34 1.91 2.62 4.19
N PHE A 35 1.32 1.91 3.22
CA PHE A 35 0.08 2.32 2.54
C PHE A 35 -1.18 1.65 3.10
N ARG A 36 -1.04 0.56 3.88
CA ARG A 36 -2.18 -0.18 4.43
C ARG A 36 -3.18 0.71 5.18
N PRO A 37 -2.79 1.60 6.11
CA PRO A 37 -3.75 2.42 6.85
C PRO A 37 -4.57 3.34 5.94
N ALA A 38 -3.92 4.00 4.97
CA ALA A 38 -4.60 4.86 4.01
C ALA A 38 -5.54 4.05 3.09
N LEU A 39 -5.08 2.89 2.62
CA LEU A 39 -5.91 2.02 1.80
C LEU A 39 -7.17 1.56 2.53
N GLN A 40 -7.07 1.25 3.84
CA GLN A 40 -8.24 0.87 4.66
C GLN A 40 -9.27 2.00 4.80
N GLN A 41 -8.86 3.27 4.67
CA GLN A 41 -9.79 4.39 4.73
C GLN A 41 -10.51 4.63 3.40
N VAL A 42 -9.85 4.39 2.26
CA VAL A 42 -10.41 4.70 0.94
C VAL A 42 -11.13 3.53 0.27
N VAL A 43 -10.80 2.29 0.65
CA VAL A 43 -11.37 1.06 0.07
C VAL A 43 -12.87 0.86 0.34
N PRO A 44 -13.45 1.20 1.51
CA PRO A 44 -14.87 0.94 1.77
C PRO A 44 -15.82 1.58 0.74
N GLU A 45 -15.47 2.76 0.21
CA GLU A 45 -16.23 3.40 -0.86
C GLU A 45 -16.11 2.64 -2.19
N PHE A 46 -14.92 2.12 -2.52
CA PHE A 46 -14.75 1.23 -3.65
C PHE A 46 -15.58 -0.05 -3.52
N GLU A 47 -15.54 -0.70 -2.35
CA GLU A 47 -16.29 -1.95 -2.13
C GLU A 47 -17.81 -1.75 -2.31
N ARG A 48 -18.34 -0.62 -1.81
CA ARG A 48 -19.74 -0.22 -1.99
C ARG A 48 -20.06 0.07 -3.47
N ARG A 49 -19.23 0.86 -4.15
CA ARG A 49 -19.47 1.32 -5.53
C ARG A 49 -19.34 0.20 -6.57
N TYR A 50 -18.43 -0.74 -6.35
CA TYR A 50 -18.09 -1.78 -7.34
C TYR A 50 -18.56 -3.19 -6.95
N HIS A 51 -19.27 -3.32 -5.82
CA HIS A 51 -19.76 -4.58 -5.24
C HIS A 51 -18.68 -5.66 -5.23
N CYS A 52 -17.49 -5.31 -4.75
CA CYS A 52 -16.32 -6.19 -4.74
C CYS A 52 -15.49 -5.96 -3.49
N SER A 53 -15.32 -6.99 -2.67
CA SER A 53 -14.50 -6.94 -1.46
C SER A 53 -13.01 -6.89 -1.78
N VAL A 54 -12.23 -6.30 -0.88
CA VAL A 54 -10.78 -6.15 -1.01
C VAL A 54 -10.10 -6.76 0.21
N GLN A 55 -9.35 -7.84 -0.03
CA GLN A 55 -8.54 -8.51 0.99
C GLN A 55 -7.10 -8.03 0.93
N LEU A 56 -6.60 -7.49 2.04
CA LEU A 56 -5.27 -6.87 2.11
C LEU A 56 -4.23 -7.82 2.71
N SER A 57 -3.19 -8.13 1.95
CA SER A 57 -1.95 -8.74 2.44
C SER A 57 -0.86 -7.68 2.52
N SER A 58 -0.31 -7.47 3.71
CA SER A 58 0.60 -6.35 3.98
C SER A 58 2.01 -6.83 4.33
N GLY A 59 3.03 -6.12 3.85
CA GLY A 59 4.44 -6.46 4.11
C GLY A 59 5.40 -5.40 3.57
N SER A 60 6.70 -5.71 3.58
CA SER A 60 7.66 -4.88 2.85
C SER A 60 7.48 -5.08 1.35
N SER A 61 7.72 -4.04 0.55
CA SER A 61 7.62 -4.13 -0.91
C SER A 61 8.53 -5.20 -1.49
N GLY A 62 9.72 -5.42 -0.91
CA GLY A 62 10.62 -6.50 -1.30
C GLY A 62 10.05 -7.89 -1.08
N VAL A 63 9.47 -8.15 0.10
CA VAL A 63 8.85 -9.45 0.41
C VAL A 63 7.65 -9.70 -0.48
N LEU A 64 6.76 -8.71 -0.63
CA LEU A 64 5.58 -8.84 -1.48
C LEU A 64 5.94 -9.02 -2.96
N TYR A 65 6.97 -8.32 -3.45
CA TYR A 65 7.49 -8.53 -4.80
C TYR A 65 7.92 -9.97 -5.03
N GLN A 66 8.66 -10.58 -4.09
CA GLN A 66 9.05 -11.99 -4.20
C GLN A 66 7.83 -12.92 -4.25
N GLN A 67 6.82 -12.66 -3.42
CA GLN A 67 5.58 -13.44 -3.45
C GLN A 67 4.86 -13.32 -4.80
N VAL A 68 4.74 -12.10 -5.34
CA VAL A 68 4.11 -11.87 -6.66
C VAL A 68 4.91 -12.55 -7.77
N LEU A 69 6.24 -12.47 -7.73
CA LEU A 69 7.14 -13.14 -8.67
C LEU A 69 6.98 -14.67 -8.62
N HIS A 70 6.82 -15.23 -7.42
CA HIS A 70 6.52 -16.64 -7.20
C HIS A 70 5.03 -16.99 -7.36
N ARG A 71 4.28 -16.18 -8.11
CA ARG A 71 2.89 -16.42 -8.50
C ARG A 71 1.92 -16.57 -7.33
N ALA A 72 2.19 -15.91 -6.20
CA ALA A 72 1.18 -15.71 -5.19
C ALA A 72 -0.06 -15.06 -5.84
N PRO A 73 -1.28 -15.47 -5.42
CA PRO A 73 -2.47 -15.22 -6.21
C PRO A 73 -3.06 -13.82 -5.94
N PHE A 74 -2.24 -12.78 -6.05
CA PHE A 74 -2.65 -11.39 -5.92
C PHE A 74 -3.26 -10.87 -7.22
N ASP A 75 -4.25 -10.00 -7.09
CA ASP A 75 -4.92 -9.30 -8.19
C ASP A 75 -4.37 -7.87 -8.38
N LEU A 76 -3.81 -7.27 -7.32
CA LEU A 76 -3.15 -5.97 -7.41
C LEU A 76 -1.94 -5.95 -6.47
N PHE A 77 -0.82 -5.42 -6.95
CA PHE A 77 0.37 -5.17 -6.15
C PHE A 77 0.63 -3.68 -6.03
N LEU A 78 0.60 -3.17 -4.80
CA LEU A 78 0.85 -1.77 -4.44
C LEU A 78 2.20 -1.68 -3.72
N SER A 79 3.26 -1.35 -4.47
CA SER A 79 4.61 -1.15 -3.93
C SER A 79 4.77 0.24 -3.31
N ALA A 80 5.75 0.40 -2.42
CA ALA A 80 6.21 1.70 -1.92
C ALA A 80 7.42 2.22 -2.73
N ASP A 81 7.69 1.64 -3.90
CA ASP A 81 8.68 2.10 -4.85
C ASP A 81 8.24 1.87 -6.30
N ARG A 82 8.99 2.49 -7.21
CA ARG A 82 8.93 2.31 -8.65
C ARG A 82 9.71 1.08 -9.13
N GLU A 83 10.84 0.79 -8.48
CA GLU A 83 11.80 -0.25 -8.87
C GLU A 83 11.16 -1.64 -9.02
N ARG A 84 10.35 -2.08 -8.05
CA ARG A 84 9.82 -3.46 -8.05
C ARG A 84 8.68 -3.67 -9.04
N PRO A 85 7.70 -2.75 -9.17
CA PRO A 85 6.73 -2.80 -10.25
C PRO A 85 7.37 -2.79 -11.65
N GLU A 86 8.41 -1.97 -11.87
CA GLU A 86 9.16 -1.96 -13.13
C GLU A 86 9.88 -3.28 -13.40
N LEU A 87 10.53 -3.85 -12.38
CA LEU A 87 11.21 -5.14 -12.51
C LEU A 87 10.22 -6.28 -12.79
N LEU A 88 9.04 -6.25 -12.18
CA LEU A 88 8.00 -7.23 -12.42
C LEU A 88 7.46 -7.13 -13.85
N GLU A 89 7.21 -5.91 -14.35
CA GLU A 89 6.79 -5.65 -15.73
C GLU A 89 7.84 -6.16 -16.73
N LYS A 90 9.12 -5.80 -16.55
CA LYS A 90 10.23 -6.25 -17.42
C LYS A 90 10.37 -7.77 -17.49
N ARG A 91 9.94 -8.48 -16.44
CA ARG A 91 9.98 -9.95 -16.36
C ARG A 91 8.70 -10.63 -16.89
N GLY A 92 7.76 -9.87 -17.45
CA GLY A 92 6.47 -10.38 -17.89
C GLY A 92 5.54 -10.82 -16.74
N GLY A 93 5.85 -10.41 -15.51
CA GLY A 93 5.06 -10.73 -14.31
C GLY A 93 3.91 -9.77 -14.05
N ALA A 94 3.76 -8.71 -14.85
CA ALA A 94 2.65 -7.76 -14.79
C ALA A 94 1.92 -7.71 -16.13
N LEU A 95 0.62 -7.41 -16.10
CA LEU A 95 -0.15 -7.13 -17.30
C LEU A 95 0.36 -5.85 -17.97
N ALA A 96 0.38 -5.84 -19.29
CA ALA A 96 0.73 -4.66 -20.08
C ALA A 96 -0.15 -3.47 -19.70
N ASP A 97 0.48 -2.29 -19.67
CA ASP A 97 -0.12 -0.98 -19.38
C ASP A 97 -0.83 -0.89 -18.01
N SER A 98 -0.52 -1.81 -17.10
CA SER A 98 -1.08 -1.82 -15.74
C SER A 98 -0.25 -1.07 -14.73
N ARG A 99 0.99 -0.67 -15.06
CA ARG A 99 1.89 0.01 -14.12
C ARG A 99 1.62 1.50 -14.05
N HIS A 100 1.34 2.01 -12.86
CA HIS A 100 1.09 3.43 -12.63
C HIS A 100 1.62 3.89 -11.28
N THR A 101 2.10 5.14 -11.19
CA THR A 101 2.29 5.80 -9.90
C THR A 101 0.92 6.15 -9.32
N TYR A 102 0.69 5.78 -8.06
CA TYR A 102 -0.60 6.02 -7.37
C TYR A 102 -0.46 6.92 -6.14
N ALA A 103 0.75 7.08 -5.59
CA ALA A 103 1.00 7.99 -4.48
C ALA A 103 2.49 8.38 -4.42
N LEU A 104 2.79 9.51 -3.78
CA LEU A 104 4.16 9.85 -3.36
C LEU A 104 4.27 9.72 -1.84
N GLY A 105 5.14 8.82 -1.37
CA GLY A 105 5.45 8.67 0.05
C GLY A 105 6.32 9.83 0.55
N LEU A 106 6.06 10.28 1.78
CA LEU A 106 6.88 11.27 2.47
C LEU A 106 7.52 10.65 3.72
N LEU A 107 8.80 10.93 3.94
CA LEU A 107 9.55 10.40 5.07
C LEU A 107 9.43 11.34 6.27
N ALA A 108 9.15 10.78 7.44
CA ALA A 108 9.14 11.51 8.70
C ALA A 108 10.10 10.87 9.71
N LEU A 109 10.70 11.69 10.56
CA LEU A 109 11.36 11.27 11.78
C LEU A 109 10.41 11.57 12.94
N TRP A 110 10.13 10.57 13.76
CA TRP A 110 9.19 10.68 14.86
C TRP A 110 9.82 10.31 16.19
N HIS A 111 9.49 11.11 17.19
CA HIS A 111 9.75 10.86 18.60
C HIS A 111 8.40 10.96 19.34
N PRO A 112 7.87 9.88 19.94
CA PRO A 112 6.55 9.91 20.59
C PRO A 112 6.43 10.87 21.79
N GLY A 113 7.53 11.21 22.46
CA GLY A 113 7.53 12.23 23.52
C GLY A 113 7.52 13.66 22.99
N SER A 114 7.27 14.64 23.87
CA SER A 114 7.10 16.07 23.55
C SER A 114 8.42 16.81 23.24
N ALA A 115 9.26 16.25 22.36
CA ALA A 115 10.48 16.91 21.92
C ALA A 115 10.15 18.15 21.08
N VAL A 116 10.72 19.31 21.44
CA VAL A 116 10.45 20.60 20.78
C VAL A 116 11.12 20.72 19.41
N ASN A 117 12.22 19.99 19.17
CA ASN A 117 12.93 20.00 17.89
C ASN A 117 13.52 18.62 17.56
N ILE A 118 12.78 17.84 16.78
CA ILE A 118 13.15 16.47 16.41
C ILE A 118 14.35 16.43 15.43
N GLU A 119 14.52 17.45 14.58
CA GLU A 119 15.70 17.57 13.71
C GLU A 119 16.99 17.69 14.52
N GLN A 120 17.01 18.58 15.51
CA GLN A 120 18.15 18.75 16.40
C GLN A 120 18.35 17.51 17.27
N LEU A 121 17.26 16.90 17.75
CA LEU A 121 17.32 15.66 18.53
C LEU A 121 18.05 14.56 17.77
N LEU A 122 17.85 14.42 16.46
CA LEU A 122 18.53 13.42 15.64
C LEU A 122 20.05 13.51 15.78
N GLN A 123 20.61 14.73 15.83
CA GLN A 123 22.05 14.97 15.88
C GLN A 123 22.66 14.39 17.16
N THR A 124 22.04 14.69 18.31
CA THR A 124 22.56 14.36 19.64
C THR A 124 21.99 13.06 20.22
N TRP A 125 21.05 12.41 19.53
CA TRP A 125 20.38 11.20 20.02
C TRP A 125 21.40 10.09 20.38
N PRO A 126 21.44 9.64 21.66
CA PRO A 126 22.43 8.67 22.12
C PRO A 126 21.96 7.22 21.93
N GLU A 127 20.64 6.98 21.91
CA GLU A 127 20.05 5.64 21.90
C GLU A 127 19.83 5.09 20.49
N LYS A 128 19.12 3.96 20.40
CA LYS A 128 18.77 3.36 19.12
C LYS A 128 17.79 4.22 18.33
N ILE A 129 17.96 4.22 17.02
CA ILE A 129 17.08 4.85 16.04
C ILE A 129 16.49 3.74 15.18
N VAL A 130 15.17 3.56 15.24
CA VAL A 130 14.51 2.53 14.43
C VAL A 130 14.30 3.02 13.01
N LEU A 131 14.61 2.17 12.03
CA LEU A 131 14.23 2.38 10.63
C LEU A 131 13.94 1.06 9.94
N ALA A 132 13.16 1.11 8.86
CA ALA A 132 13.02 -0.04 7.98
C ALA A 132 14.37 -0.42 7.33
N ASP A 133 14.62 -1.70 7.09
CA ASP A 133 15.85 -2.18 6.46
C ASP A 133 15.95 -1.66 5.02
N PRO A 134 16.96 -0.83 4.69
CA PRO A 134 17.14 -0.27 3.36
C PRO A 134 17.25 -1.32 2.24
N LYS A 135 17.67 -2.55 2.56
CA LYS A 135 17.79 -3.61 1.55
C LYS A 135 16.44 -4.05 0.99
N VAL A 136 15.37 -3.93 1.78
CA VAL A 136 14.05 -4.51 1.44
C VAL A 136 12.92 -3.49 1.48
N ALA A 137 13.10 -2.34 2.11
CA ALA A 137 12.06 -1.34 2.32
C ALA A 137 12.41 0.03 1.73
N PRO A 138 11.54 0.62 0.87
CA PRO A 138 11.78 1.93 0.27
C PRO A 138 11.97 3.07 1.27
N PHE A 139 11.15 3.11 2.33
CA PHE A 139 11.31 4.07 3.43
C PHE A 139 12.63 3.89 4.20
N GLY A 140 13.16 2.66 4.25
CA GLY A 140 14.50 2.39 4.78
C GLY A 140 15.60 3.00 3.92
N ARG A 141 15.49 2.85 2.59
CA ARG A 141 16.42 3.51 1.64
C ARG A 141 16.35 5.03 1.75
N ALA A 142 15.16 5.59 1.84
CA ALA A 142 14.98 7.03 2.02
C ALA A 142 15.61 7.52 3.34
N ALA A 143 15.42 6.78 4.45
CA ALA A 143 16.07 7.10 5.72
C ALA A 143 17.60 7.02 5.64
N GLN A 144 18.13 5.99 4.97
CA GLN A 144 19.57 5.89 4.70
C GLN A 144 20.09 7.08 3.88
N GLN A 145 19.43 7.43 2.78
CA GLN A 145 19.79 8.57 1.94
C GLN A 145 19.78 9.88 2.75
N ALA A 146 18.74 10.10 3.55
CA ALA A 146 18.64 11.30 4.38
C ALA A 146 19.77 11.38 5.41
N LEU A 147 20.07 10.28 6.10
CA LEU A 147 21.19 10.22 7.02
C LEU A 147 22.54 10.44 6.32
N GLN A 148 22.69 9.98 5.07
CA GLN A 148 23.90 10.21 4.26
C GLN A 148 24.02 11.69 3.88
N SER A 149 22.94 12.31 3.40
CA SER A 149 22.91 13.74 3.06
C SER A 149 23.17 14.65 4.26
N LEU A 150 22.79 14.21 5.47
CA LEU A 150 23.07 14.91 6.72
C LEU A 150 24.47 14.59 7.30
N GLY A 151 25.25 13.71 6.67
CA GLY A 151 26.56 13.30 7.19
C GLY A 151 26.51 12.48 8.49
N LEU A 152 25.37 11.83 8.77
CA LEU A 152 25.10 11.07 9.99
C LEU A 152 25.13 9.56 9.79
N TRP A 153 25.02 9.07 8.56
CA TRP A 153 24.89 7.63 8.28
C TRP A 153 26.02 6.79 8.88
N GLU A 154 27.28 7.18 8.67
CA GLU A 154 28.44 6.46 9.21
C GLU A 154 28.54 6.61 10.73
N LYS A 155 28.32 7.84 11.24
CA LYS A 155 28.42 8.16 12.67
C LYS A 155 27.40 7.42 13.53
N LYS A 156 26.24 7.09 12.97
CA LYS A 156 25.12 6.47 13.69
C LYS A 156 24.95 4.98 13.42
N GLN A 157 25.85 4.32 12.66
CA GLN A 157 25.70 2.89 12.30
C GLN A 157 25.36 2.00 13.51
N THR A 158 26.07 2.18 14.63
CA THR A 158 25.87 1.39 15.85
C THR A 158 24.56 1.73 16.57
N GLN A 159 23.95 2.87 16.30
CA GLN A 159 22.66 3.30 16.82
C GLN A 159 21.48 2.82 15.97
N LEU A 160 21.69 2.36 14.73
CA LEU A 160 20.60 1.98 13.85
C LEU A 160 19.99 0.62 14.23
N ALA A 161 18.71 0.60 14.58
CA ALA A 161 17.91 -0.61 14.74
C ALA A 161 17.08 -0.83 13.47
N ARG A 162 17.37 -1.90 12.72
CA ARG A 162 16.71 -2.19 11.44
C ARG A 162 15.55 -3.16 11.64
N VAL A 163 14.40 -2.84 11.05
CA VAL A 163 13.18 -3.67 11.05
C VAL A 163 12.70 -3.93 9.62
N HIS A 164 11.74 -4.83 9.41
CA HIS A 164 11.42 -5.29 8.05
C HIS A 164 10.76 -4.23 7.16
N ASN A 165 10.01 -3.28 7.72
CA ASN A 165 9.28 -2.25 6.98
C ASN A 165 8.89 -1.05 7.88
N ALA A 166 8.41 0.03 7.27
CA ALA A 166 7.97 1.24 7.97
C ALA A 166 6.75 1.01 8.90
N GLY A 167 5.91 0.03 8.58
CA GLY A 167 4.83 -0.44 9.47
C GLY A 167 5.37 -0.94 10.81
N GLN A 168 6.39 -1.79 10.77
CA GLN A 168 7.03 -2.31 11.98
C GLN A 168 7.78 -1.21 12.75
N ALA A 169 8.44 -0.28 12.05
CA ALA A 169 9.11 0.85 12.70
C ALA A 169 8.11 1.73 13.46
N TYR A 170 6.97 2.04 12.82
CA TYR A 170 5.85 2.74 13.46
C TYR A 170 5.37 2.01 14.71
N LEU A 171 5.08 0.70 14.62
CA LEU A 171 4.56 -0.08 15.74
C LEU A 171 5.53 -0.09 16.94
N MET A 172 6.84 -0.17 16.69
CA MET A 172 7.83 -0.11 17.77
C MET A 172 7.84 1.25 18.49
N LEU A 173 7.67 2.34 17.74
CA LEU A 173 7.59 3.69 18.32
C LEU A 173 6.29 3.88 19.09
N ASP A 174 5.15 3.50 18.50
CA ASP A 174 3.82 3.66 19.10
C ASP A 174 3.65 2.81 20.36
N SER A 175 4.30 1.64 20.42
CA SER A 175 4.28 0.78 21.61
C SER A 175 5.36 1.13 22.65
N GLY A 176 6.19 2.16 22.44
CA GLY A 176 7.28 2.54 23.33
C GLY A 176 8.50 1.61 23.35
N ASN A 177 8.58 0.64 22.43
CA ASN A 177 9.73 -0.25 22.27
C ASN A 177 10.91 0.41 21.53
N ALA A 178 10.68 1.58 20.94
CA ALA A 178 11.68 2.50 20.42
C ALA A 178 11.21 3.93 20.72
N GLN A 179 12.14 4.87 20.81
CA GLN A 179 11.83 6.26 21.17
C GLN A 179 12.10 7.26 20.03
N LEU A 180 12.93 6.92 19.04
CA LEU A 180 13.18 7.74 17.87
C LEU A 180 13.27 6.85 16.63
N GLY A 181 12.63 7.26 15.52
CA GLY A 181 12.75 6.49 14.29
C GLY A 181 12.07 7.06 13.06
N PHE A 182 12.47 6.51 11.92
CA PHE A 182 11.98 6.90 10.61
C PHE A 182 10.73 6.11 10.22
N VAL A 183 9.69 6.83 9.84
CA VAL A 183 8.35 6.31 9.52
C VAL A 183 7.79 6.98 8.26
N ALA A 184 6.66 6.49 7.74
CA ALA A 184 5.93 7.22 6.72
C ALA A 184 5.12 8.34 7.36
N ALA A 185 5.16 9.54 6.79
CA ALA A 185 4.36 10.68 7.27
C ALA A 185 2.85 10.36 7.27
N SER A 186 2.41 9.52 6.33
CA SER A 186 1.03 9.06 6.29
C SER A 186 0.58 8.25 7.50
N GLN A 187 1.51 7.52 8.14
CA GLN A 187 1.21 6.81 9.38
C GLN A 187 1.03 7.79 10.56
N MET A 188 1.77 8.90 10.55
CA MET A 188 1.60 9.96 11.55
C MET A 188 0.25 10.63 11.42
N GLN A 189 -0.11 11.01 10.18
CA GLN A 189 -1.41 11.63 9.91
C GLN A 189 -2.57 10.68 10.24
N ALA A 190 -2.48 9.41 9.83
CA ALA A 190 -3.51 8.41 10.16
C ALA A 190 -3.68 8.18 11.67
N ALA A 191 -2.62 8.36 12.46
CA ALA A 191 -2.64 8.24 13.91
C ALA A 191 -2.92 9.57 14.64
N GLY A 192 -3.20 10.65 13.92
CA GLY A 192 -3.43 11.98 14.50
C GLY A 192 -2.22 12.54 15.25
N ARG A 193 -1.00 12.17 14.84
CA ARG A 193 0.25 12.68 15.41
C ARG A 193 0.68 13.90 14.62
N ASP A 194 1.02 14.98 15.32
CA ASP A 194 1.48 16.26 14.76
C ASP A 194 2.93 16.58 15.12
N ASN A 195 3.46 15.99 16.21
CA ASN A 195 4.84 16.18 16.63
C ASN A 195 5.83 15.24 15.92
N PHE A 196 6.13 15.51 14.65
CA PHE A 196 7.16 14.80 13.88
C PHE A 196 7.93 15.77 12.98
N TRP A 197 9.18 15.43 12.64
CA TRP A 197 9.92 16.17 11.61
C TRP A 197 9.65 15.56 10.25
N LEU A 198 8.97 16.30 9.38
CA LEU A 198 8.84 15.96 7.96
C LEU A 198 10.18 16.25 7.26
N LEU A 199 10.83 15.22 6.72
CA LEU A 199 12.14 15.41 6.13
C LEU A 199 12.05 16.21 4.81
N PRO A 200 12.92 17.20 4.59
CA PRO A 200 12.98 17.89 3.31
C PRO A 200 13.27 16.93 2.15
N GLN A 201 12.52 17.05 1.05
CA GLN A 201 12.65 16.18 -0.12
C GLN A 201 14.07 16.17 -0.73
N ARG A 202 14.86 17.24 -0.57
CA ARG A 202 16.25 17.30 -1.05
C ARG A 202 17.19 16.28 -0.39
N LEU A 203 16.78 15.67 0.73
CA LEU A 203 17.58 14.71 1.49
C LEU A 203 17.46 13.28 0.97
N TYR A 204 16.49 12.98 0.11
CA TYR A 204 16.25 11.62 -0.38
C TYR A 204 15.56 11.61 -1.73
N THR A 205 15.67 10.52 -2.48
CA THR A 205 14.96 10.36 -3.75
C THR A 205 13.45 10.25 -3.50
N PRO A 206 12.57 10.92 -4.29
CA PRO A 206 11.12 10.80 -4.13
C PRO A 206 10.65 9.34 -4.03
N ILE A 207 9.78 9.05 -3.06
CA ILE A 207 9.25 7.71 -2.82
C ILE A 207 8.03 7.52 -3.73
N GLU A 208 8.27 7.35 -5.02
CA GLU A 208 7.22 7.06 -6.01
C GLU A 208 6.63 5.68 -5.73
N GLN A 209 5.39 5.63 -5.23
CA GLN A 209 4.70 4.38 -4.98
C GLN A 209 3.95 3.95 -6.23
N GLN A 210 4.31 2.80 -6.79
CA GLN A 210 3.71 2.27 -8.01
C GLN A 210 2.86 1.03 -7.77
N LEU A 211 1.82 0.92 -8.58
CA LEU A 211 0.95 -0.24 -8.67
C LEU A 211 1.21 -1.00 -9.95
N VAL A 212 0.91 -2.31 -9.95
CA VAL A 212 0.82 -3.18 -11.13
C VAL A 212 -0.24 -4.24 -10.89
N ILE A 213 -0.86 -4.71 -11.98
CA ILE A 213 -1.74 -5.87 -11.95
C ILE A 213 -0.89 -7.10 -12.32
N PRO A 214 -0.71 -8.08 -11.42
CA PRO A 214 0.07 -9.28 -11.74
C PRO A 214 -0.50 -10.02 -12.94
N ALA A 215 0.37 -10.59 -13.79
CA ALA A 215 -0.04 -11.29 -15.00
C ALA A 215 -0.97 -12.50 -14.71
N GLN A 216 -0.84 -13.10 -13.52
CA GLN A 216 -1.67 -14.21 -13.04
C GLN A 216 -2.98 -13.79 -12.35
N SER A 217 -3.32 -12.49 -12.32
CA SER A 217 -4.56 -12.03 -11.69
C SER A 217 -5.77 -12.76 -12.29
N ARG A 218 -6.70 -13.17 -11.43
CA ARG A 218 -7.95 -13.82 -11.86
C ARG A 218 -9.07 -12.82 -12.06
N ARG A 219 -8.86 -11.55 -11.70
CA ARG A 219 -9.86 -10.48 -11.76
C ARG A 219 -9.26 -9.18 -12.33
N PRO A 220 -8.62 -9.21 -13.51
CA PRO A 220 -7.88 -8.07 -14.06
C PRO A 220 -8.76 -6.82 -14.26
N GLU A 221 -10.01 -6.98 -14.69
CA GLU A 221 -10.94 -5.85 -14.88
C GLU A 221 -11.28 -5.14 -13.56
N LYS A 222 -11.53 -5.92 -12.50
CA LYS A 222 -11.79 -5.37 -11.16
C LYS A 222 -10.52 -4.77 -10.54
N ALA A 223 -9.36 -5.35 -10.81
CA ALA A 223 -8.07 -4.79 -10.41
C ALA A 223 -7.78 -3.45 -11.14
N ARG A 224 -8.10 -3.33 -12.43
CA ARG A 224 -8.04 -2.05 -13.18
C ARG A 224 -9.00 -1.03 -12.59
N ALA A 225 -10.22 -1.43 -12.20
CA ALA A 225 -11.15 -0.54 -11.54
C ALA A 225 -10.60 0.00 -10.21
N LEU A 226 -9.99 -0.85 -9.37
CA LEU A 226 -9.34 -0.40 -8.14
C LEU A 226 -8.13 0.50 -8.40
N ALA A 227 -7.30 0.16 -9.39
CA ALA A 227 -6.15 0.98 -9.78
C ALA A 227 -6.57 2.38 -10.26
N ASN A 228 -7.64 2.46 -11.06
CA ASN A 228 -8.21 3.73 -11.52
C ASN A 228 -8.85 4.51 -10.38
N TYR A 229 -9.58 3.84 -9.49
CA TYR A 229 -10.17 4.44 -8.30
C TYR A 229 -9.11 5.09 -7.41
N LEU A 230 -8.02 4.38 -7.11
CA LEU A 230 -6.91 4.92 -6.30
C LEU A 230 -6.26 6.17 -6.92
N ARG A 231 -6.32 6.30 -8.24
CA ARG A 231 -5.77 7.44 -9.00
C ARG A 231 -6.82 8.52 -9.31
N SER A 232 -8.08 8.33 -8.91
CA SER A 232 -9.13 9.32 -9.12
C SER A 232 -8.85 10.61 -8.34
N ALA A 233 -9.34 11.75 -8.82
CA ALA A 233 -9.16 13.04 -8.13
C ALA A 233 -9.68 13.00 -6.68
N GLU A 234 -10.82 12.33 -6.47
CA GLU A 234 -11.41 12.09 -5.14
C GLU A 234 -10.40 11.42 -4.19
N VAL A 235 -9.85 10.27 -4.59
CA VAL A 235 -8.90 9.52 -3.74
C VAL A 235 -7.57 10.27 -3.61
N GLN A 236 -7.09 10.93 -4.66
CA GLN A 236 -5.84 11.69 -4.60
C GLN A 236 -5.93 12.88 -3.63
N MET A 237 -7.09 13.54 -3.51
CA MET A 237 -7.31 14.56 -2.46
C MET A 237 -7.31 13.93 -1.07
N GLN A 238 -7.96 12.78 -0.88
CA GLN A 238 -7.94 12.06 0.40
C GLN A 238 -6.51 11.63 0.78
N LEU A 239 -5.71 11.15 -0.18
CA LEU A 239 -4.32 10.76 0.08
C LEU A 239 -3.45 11.95 0.53
N GLN A 240 -3.68 13.16 0.01
CA GLN A 240 -2.98 14.35 0.49
C GLN A 240 -3.30 14.64 1.96
N GLN A 241 -4.59 14.57 2.33
CA GLN A 241 -5.03 14.71 3.73
C GLN A 241 -4.44 13.61 4.62
N LEU A 242 -4.19 12.43 4.05
CA LEU A 242 -3.55 11.30 4.71
C LEU A 242 -2.02 11.33 4.66
N GLY A 243 -1.40 12.47 4.35
CA GLY A 243 0.06 12.65 4.46
C GLY A 243 0.89 12.10 3.29
N TYR A 244 0.28 11.95 2.10
CA TYR A 244 1.00 11.68 0.85
C TYR A 244 1.29 12.98 0.08
N GLY A 245 2.36 12.98 -0.71
CA GLY A 245 2.69 14.08 -1.60
C GLY A 245 1.80 14.14 -2.84
N LEU A 246 1.78 15.31 -3.49
CA LEU A 246 1.11 15.52 -4.77
C LEU A 246 1.77 14.67 -5.86
N LEU A 247 0.98 13.89 -6.60
CA LEU A 247 1.46 13.33 -7.86
C LEU A 247 1.82 14.49 -8.79
N PRO A 248 2.95 14.42 -9.53
CA PRO A 248 3.18 15.34 -10.63
C PRO A 248 1.97 15.32 -11.55
N ALA A 249 1.56 16.48 -12.05
CA ALA A 249 0.49 16.55 -13.03
C ALA A 249 0.83 15.56 -14.15
N GLN A 250 -0.05 14.59 -14.39
CA GLN A 250 0.09 13.70 -15.54
C GLN A 250 0.09 14.63 -16.75
N SER A 251 1.23 14.79 -17.42
CA SER A 251 1.27 15.52 -18.67
C SER A 251 0.24 14.82 -19.55
N LYS A 252 -0.86 15.52 -19.86
CA LYS A 252 -1.71 15.13 -20.98
C LYS A 252 -0.74 14.92 -22.14
N GLY A 253 -0.61 13.68 -22.58
CA GLY A 253 0.23 13.33 -23.72
C GLY A 253 -0.19 14.25 -24.85
N GLY A 254 0.69 15.20 -25.18
CA GLY A 254 0.53 16.06 -26.32
C GLY A 254 0.52 15.16 -27.56
N GLU A 255 -0.47 15.39 -28.38
CA GLU A 255 -0.47 15.03 -29.79
C GLU A 255 0.89 15.43 -30.40
N LEU A 256 1.53 14.47 -31.06
CA LEU A 256 2.43 14.68 -32.19
C LEU A 256 2.08 13.62 -33.24
#